data_AF-A0A0D0P3W7-F1
#
_entry.id   AF-A0A0D0P3W7-F1
#
_cell.length_a   1.000
_cell.length_b   1.000
_cell.length_c   1.000
_cell.angle_alpha   90.00
_cell.angle_beta   90.00
_cell.angle_gamma   90.00
#
_symmetry.space_group_name_H-M   'P 1'
#
loop_
_entity.id
_entity.type
_entity.pdbx_description
1 polymer ?
#
loop_
_entity_poly.entity_id
_entity_poly.type
_entity_poly.pdbx_seq_one_letter_code
_entity_poly.pdbx_strand_id
1 'polypeptide(L)' 'MTDPLDKATSKAPATLGEGCLSRYDPEELGPEDGTEFPDAAELWKQTHPEDHPDPEQPALTPDAG' A
#
# COMPACT_ATOMS: atom_id res chain seq x y z
N MET A 1 -23.60 7.93 -28.42
CA MET A 1 -22.15 7.70 -28.22
C MET A 1 -21.85 8.14 -26.80
N THR A 2 -21.34 7.25 -25.95
CA THR A 2 -20.92 7.57 -24.57
C THR A 2 -19.69 8.45 -24.62
N ASP A 3 -19.61 9.43 -23.71
CA ASP A 3 -18.51 10.36 -23.58
C ASP A 3 -17.20 9.61 -23.22
N PRO A 4 -16.07 9.87 -23.91
CA PRO A 4 -14.82 9.15 -23.68
C PRO A 4 -14.18 9.43 -22.31
N LEU A 5 -14.54 10.52 -21.61
CA LEU A 5 -14.08 10.76 -20.24
C LEU A 5 -14.85 9.94 -19.20
N ASP A 6 -16.04 9.45 -19.54
CA ASP A 6 -16.85 8.58 -18.68
C ASP A 6 -16.16 7.22 -18.39
N LYS A 7 -15.23 6.81 -19.28
CA LYS A 7 -14.41 5.59 -19.13
C LYS A 7 -13.07 5.82 -18.43
N ALA A 8 -12.70 7.06 -18.14
CA ALA A 8 -11.37 7.44 -17.65
C ALA A 8 -11.42 8.08 -16.26
N THR A 9 -12.42 7.74 -15.45
CA THR A 9 -12.47 8.13 -14.04
C THR A 9 -11.84 7.01 -13.22
N SER A 10 -10.50 7.00 -13.11
CA SER A 10 -9.84 6.37 -11.97
C SER A 10 -10.29 7.15 -10.73
N LYS A 11 -11.21 6.55 -9.97
CA LYS A 11 -11.68 7.11 -8.71
C LYS A 11 -10.68 6.71 -7.64
N ALA A 12 -10.09 7.67 -6.95
CA ALA A 12 -9.24 7.36 -5.81
C ALA A 12 -10.09 6.71 -4.69
N PRO A 13 -9.54 5.73 -3.96
CA PRO A 13 -10.14 5.17 -2.76
C PRO A 13 -10.53 6.24 -1.74
N ALA A 14 -11.46 5.90 -0.85
CA ALA A 14 -11.85 6.79 0.22
C ALA A 14 -10.64 7.19 1.08
N THR A 15 -10.63 8.42 1.57
CA THR A 15 -9.61 8.91 2.50
C THR A 15 -10.22 9.14 3.88
N LEU A 16 -9.50 8.72 4.91
CA LEU A 16 -9.78 8.98 6.32
C LEU A 16 -8.96 10.16 6.82
N GLY A 17 -9.56 11.02 7.64
CA GLY A 17 -8.90 12.20 8.21
C GLY A 17 -9.04 13.46 7.35
N GLU A 18 -8.67 14.62 7.88
CA GLU A 18 -8.92 15.93 7.26
C GLU A 18 -7.62 16.68 6.95
N GLY A 19 -7.65 17.48 5.88
CA GLY A 19 -6.54 18.34 5.47
C GLY A 19 -5.25 17.57 5.16
N CYS A 20 -4.12 18.02 5.71
CA CYS A 20 -2.81 17.40 5.46
C CYS A 20 -2.64 16.02 6.14
N LEU A 21 -3.59 15.60 6.97
CA LEU A 21 -3.54 14.30 7.66
C LEU A 21 -4.47 13.25 7.02
N SER A 22 -5.06 13.55 5.86
CA SER A 22 -5.84 12.59 5.12
C SER A 22 -4.96 11.43 4.62
N ARG A 23 -5.41 10.20 4.87
CA ARG A 23 -4.77 8.93 4.46
C ARG A 23 -5.79 8.06 3.74
N TYR A 24 -5.38 7.23 2.78
CA TYR A 24 -6.30 6.28 2.15
C TYR A 24 -6.82 5.26 3.18
N ASP A 25 -8.10 4.91 3.05
CA ASP A 25 -8.75 3.89 3.84
C ASP A 25 -8.20 2.50 3.43
N PRO A 26 -7.57 1.74 4.34
CA PRO A 26 -6.95 0.47 3.99
C PRO A 26 -7.96 -0.66 3.73
N GLU A 27 -9.21 -0.54 4.18
CA GLU A 27 -10.26 -1.52 3.90
C GLU A 27 -10.83 -1.33 2.48
N GLU A 28 -10.79 -0.11 1.96
CA GLU A 28 -11.19 0.23 0.60
C GLU A 28 -10.05 0.06 -0.43
N LEU A 29 -8.82 -0.20 0.02
CA LEU A 29 -7.69 -0.48 -0.86
C LEU A 29 -7.70 -1.95 -1.31
N GLY A 30 -8.07 -2.17 -2.56
CA GLY A 30 -8.10 -3.49 -3.19
C GLY A 30 -6.86 -3.81 -4.02
N PRO A 31 -6.79 -5.03 -4.57
CA PRO A 31 -5.69 -5.44 -5.46
C PRO A 31 -5.62 -4.64 -6.76
N GLU A 32 -6.75 -4.05 -7.18
CA GLU A 32 -6.84 -3.16 -8.35
C GLU A 32 -6.25 -1.76 -8.11
N ASP A 33 -6.09 -1.35 -6.83
CA ASP A 33 -5.45 -0.10 -6.44
C ASP A 33 -3.90 -0.21 -6.44
N GLY A 34 -3.37 -1.41 -6.67
CA GLY A 34 -1.93 -1.65 -6.75
C GLY A 34 -1.24 -1.81 -5.39
N THR A 35 -1.94 -2.37 -4.39
CA THR A 35 -1.36 -2.72 -3.08
C THR A 35 -0.62 -4.06 -3.08
N GLU A 36 -0.90 -4.91 -4.06
CA GLU A 36 -0.23 -6.20 -4.23
C GLU A 36 1.08 -5.95 -4.98
N PHE A 37 2.20 -5.91 -4.27
CA PHE A 37 3.53 -5.84 -4.86
C PHE A 37 4.19 -7.23 -4.82
N PRO A 38 3.82 -8.17 -5.70
CA PRO A 38 4.28 -9.57 -5.63
C PRO A 38 5.81 -9.71 -5.71
N ASP A 39 6.46 -8.81 -6.45
CA ASP A 39 7.92 -8.78 -6.62
C ASP A 39 8.65 -7.85 -5.64
N ALA A 40 7.96 -7.16 -4.73
CA ALA A 40 8.62 -6.24 -3.79
C ALA A 40 9.66 -6.94 -2.93
N ALA A 41 9.40 -8.19 -2.52
CA ALA A 41 10.33 -8.98 -1.74
C ALA A 41 11.60 -9.35 -2.52
N GLU A 42 11.48 -9.63 -3.82
CA GLU A 42 12.62 -9.91 -4.71
C GLU A 42 13.43 -8.63 -4.96
N LEU A 43 12.76 -7.50 -5.17
CA LEU A 43 13.42 -6.19 -5.34
C LEU A 43 14.20 -5.79 -4.08
N TRP A 44 13.62 -6.00 -2.89
CA TRP A 44 14.27 -5.69 -1.61
C TRP A 44 15.61 -6.42 -1.46
N LYS A 45 15.65 -7.72 -1.78
CA LYS A 45 16.88 -8.52 -1.72
C LYS A 45 17.96 -8.03 -2.69
N GLN A 46 17.55 -7.55 -3.87
CA GLN A 46 18.47 -7.02 -4.87
C GLN A 46 19.07 -5.68 -4.45
N THR A 47 18.29 -4.81 -3.81
CA THR A 47 18.75 -3.49 -3.35
C THR A 47 19.51 -3.54 -2.03
N HIS A 48 19.36 -4.62 -1.26
CA HIS A 48 20.02 -4.84 0.04
C HIS A 48 20.89 -6.11 0.04
N PRO A 49 21.93 -6.19 -0.82
CA PRO A 49 22.73 -7.41 -1.00
C PRO A 49 23.59 -7.81 0.23
N GLU A 50 23.77 -6.91 1.21
CA GLU A 50 24.58 -7.15 2.42
C GLU A 50 23.78 -7.09 3.74
N ASP A 51 22.45 -6.98 3.65
CA ASP A 51 21.59 -6.94 4.84
C ASP A 51 21.41 -8.37 5.38
N HIS A 52 22.38 -8.77 6.19
CA HIS A 52 22.25 -9.85 7.14
C HIS A 52 20.93 -9.65 7.90
N PRO A 53 20.05 -10.67 8.03
CA PRO A 53 18.83 -10.49 8.79
C PRO A 53 19.23 -10.20 10.23
N ASP A 54 19.10 -8.95 10.65
CA ASP A 54 19.13 -8.64 12.06
C ASP A 54 17.82 -9.22 12.66
N PRO A 55 17.91 -10.15 13.63
CA PRO A 55 16.74 -10.77 14.23
C PRO A 55 15.91 -9.80 15.10
N GLU A 56 16.29 -8.52 15.17
CA GLU A 56 15.59 -7.47 15.92
C GLU A 56 14.72 -6.56 15.05
N GLN A 57 14.09 -7.08 13.97
CA GLN A 57 12.79 -6.52 13.59
C GLN A 57 11.82 -6.88 14.72
N PRO A 58 11.41 -5.95 15.59
CA PRO A 58 10.44 -6.30 16.61
C PRO A 58 9.19 -6.71 15.84
N ALA A 59 8.78 -7.95 16.04
CA ALA A 59 7.48 -8.41 15.61
C ALA A 59 6.49 -7.31 15.98
N LEU A 60 5.79 -6.77 14.98
CA LEU A 60 4.53 -6.06 15.19
C LEU A 60 3.66 -7.03 15.98
N THR A 61 3.76 -6.95 17.30
CA THR A 61 2.89 -7.69 18.20
C THR A 61 1.56 -6.96 18.13
N PRO A 62 0.48 -7.61 17.67
CA PRO A 62 -0.83 -7.04 17.84
C PRO A 62 -1.12 -7.01 19.34
N ASP A 63 -1.26 -5.80 19.86
CA ASP A 63 -2.00 -5.37 21.05
C ASP A 63 -1.94 -6.24 22.34
N ALA A 64 -1.54 -5.61 23.45
CA ALA A 64 -1.86 -6.10 24.78
C ALA A 64 -2.21 -4.95 25.73
N GLY A 65 -3.52 -4.68 25.87
CA GLY A 65 -4.21 -4.45 27.16
C GLY A 65 -4.04 -3.11 27.87
#